data_AF-A0A7Y0NP64-F1
#
_entry.id   AF-A0A7Y0NP64-F1
#
_cell.length_a   1.000
_cell.length_b   1.000
_cell.length_c   1.000
_cell.angle_alpha   90.00
_cell.angle_beta   90.00
_cell.angle_gamma   90.00
#
_symmetry.space_group_name_H-M   'P 1'
#
loop_
_entity.id
_entity.type
_entity.pdbx_description
1 polymer ?
#
loop_
_entity_poly.entity_id
_entity_poly.type
_entity_poly.pdbx_seq_one_letter_code
_entity_poly.pdbx_strand_id
1 'polypeptide(L)'
;MRKFTPEEDKYLRDNYLSIPAKRMSKNLGRSESSARQRMALLGIVVPVHITEKFKLESRIKPGNIPPNKGKKQTDYMSAEAIERTKATRFNKGNEPHNTKHDGYERISKDGYVQIRVTKGKFRLKHRVE
;
A
#
# COMPACT_ATOMS: atom_id res chain seq x y z
N MET A 1 26.44 -14.36 -3.52
CA MET A 1 25.82 -13.04 -3.76
C MET A 1 26.38 -12.46 -5.06
N ARG A 2 25.53 -12.04 -6.01
CA ARG A 2 25.99 -11.45 -7.29
C ARG A 2 26.63 -10.08 -7.03
N LYS A 3 27.94 -9.96 -7.28
CA LYS A 3 28.69 -8.70 -7.11
C LYS A 3 28.29 -7.68 -8.18
N PHE A 4 28.44 -6.40 -7.87
CA PHE A 4 28.28 -5.35 -8.88
C PHE A 4 29.47 -5.35 -9.83
N THR A 5 29.20 -5.24 -11.13
CA THR A 5 30.26 -5.06 -12.14
C THR A 5 30.62 -3.57 -12.24
N PRO A 6 31.84 -3.25 -12.72
CA PRO A 6 32.22 -1.85 -12.97
C PRO A 6 31.27 -1.13 -13.93
N GLU A 7 30.69 -1.85 -14.89
CA GLU A 7 29.70 -1.32 -15.83
C GLU A 7 28.40 -0.92 -15.14
N GLU A 8 27.91 -1.74 -14.20
CA GLU A 8 26.72 -1.42 -13.40
C GLU A 8 26.98 -0.21 -12.50
N ASP A 9 28.19 -0.08 -11.93
CA ASP A 9 28.59 1.08 -11.13
C ASP A 9 28.65 2.35 -11.98
N LYS A 10 29.22 2.26 -13.19
CA LYS A 10 29.24 3.36 -14.16
C LYS A 10 27.82 3.79 -14.52
N TYR A 11 26.95 2.84 -14.80
CA TYR A 11 25.54 3.12 -15.10
C TYR A 11 24.84 3.88 -13.96
N LEU A 12 25.08 3.52 -12.70
CA LEU A 12 24.52 4.23 -11.55
C LEU A 12 25.05 5.67 -11.44
N ARG A 13 26.35 5.89 -11.69
CA ARG A 13 26.97 7.21 -11.67
C ARG A 13 26.49 8.12 -12.79
N ASP A 14 26.26 7.58 -13.97
CA ASP A 14 25.87 8.38 -15.14
C ASP A 14 24.38 8.76 -15.10
N ASN A 15 23.54 7.98 -14.41
CA ASN A 15 22.08 8.09 -14.53
C ASN A 15 21.33 8.57 -13.27
N TYR A 16 21.98 8.71 -12.10
CA TYR A 16 21.28 8.99 -10.84
C TYR A 16 20.48 10.30 -10.80
N LEU A 17 20.81 11.27 -11.66
CA LEU A 17 20.09 12.56 -11.77
C LEU A 17 18.85 12.47 -12.69
N SER A 18 18.85 11.53 -13.63
CA SER A 18 17.83 11.41 -14.69
C SER A 18 16.86 10.27 -14.42
N ILE A 19 17.31 9.20 -13.77
CA ILE A 19 16.55 7.98 -13.57
C ILE A 19 16.46 7.68 -12.05
N PRO A 20 15.26 7.48 -11.48
CA PRO A 20 15.11 7.08 -10.09
C PRO A 20 15.79 5.73 -9.81
N ALA A 21 16.37 5.56 -8.62
CA ALA A 21 17.05 4.33 -8.20
C ALA A 21 16.23 3.05 -8.42
N LYS A 22 14.91 3.11 -8.20
CA LYS A 22 13.99 1.99 -8.45
C LYS A 22 13.93 1.57 -9.92
N ARG A 23 14.00 2.53 -10.84
CA ARG A 23 13.96 2.25 -12.29
C ARG A 23 15.33 1.77 -12.77
N MET A 24 16.42 2.37 -12.26
CA MET A 24 17.77 1.88 -12.49
C MET A 24 17.93 0.43 -12.04
N SER A 25 17.45 0.07 -10.84
CA SER A 25 17.57 -1.30 -10.34
C SER A 25 16.82 -2.31 -11.21
N LYS A 26 15.62 -1.96 -11.71
CA LYS A 26 14.87 -2.79 -12.66
C LYS A 26 15.63 -3.01 -13.96
N ASN A 27 16.21 -1.96 -14.53
CA ASN A 27 17.00 -2.05 -15.76
C ASN A 27 18.23 -2.96 -15.60
N LEU A 28 18.84 -2.97 -14.41
CA LEU A 28 19.98 -3.84 -14.08
C LEU A 28 19.57 -5.27 -13.65
N GLY A 29 18.28 -5.56 -13.53
CA GLY A 29 17.78 -6.84 -12.99
C GLY A 29 18.13 -7.05 -11.52
N ARG A 30 18.24 -5.97 -10.73
CA ARG A 30 18.62 -5.96 -9.31
C ARG A 30 17.46 -5.52 -8.42
N SER A 31 17.53 -5.89 -7.13
CA SER A 31 16.63 -5.32 -6.13
C SER A 31 16.93 -3.83 -5.90
N GLU A 32 15.88 -3.07 -5.58
CA GLU A 32 16.00 -1.63 -5.29
C GLU A 32 16.93 -1.36 -4.11
N SER A 33 16.83 -2.17 -3.05
CA SER A 33 17.69 -2.06 -1.86
C SER A 33 19.16 -2.26 -2.20
N SER A 34 19.49 -3.25 -3.03
CA SER A 34 20.87 -3.55 -3.44
C SER A 34 21.48 -2.41 -4.26
N ALA A 35 20.72 -1.84 -5.20
CA ALA A 35 21.16 -0.69 -5.99
C ALA A 35 21.40 0.55 -5.11
N ARG A 36 20.48 0.87 -4.18
CA ARG A 36 20.64 2.00 -3.26
C ARG A 36 21.84 1.85 -2.32
N GLN A 37 22.06 0.64 -1.78
CA GLN A 37 23.24 0.34 -0.99
C GLN A 37 24.52 0.53 -1.81
N ARG A 38 24.54 0.07 -3.08
CA ARG A 38 25.69 0.28 -3.96
C ARG A 38 25.93 1.76 -4.25
N MET A 39 24.89 2.53 -4.52
CA MET A 39 25.00 3.99 -4.69
C MET A 39 25.62 4.66 -3.46
N ALA A 40 25.20 4.26 -2.25
CA ALA A 40 25.78 4.77 -1.00
C ALA A 40 27.27 4.41 -0.87
N LEU A 41 27.65 3.17 -1.18
CA LEU A 41 29.06 2.74 -1.19
C LEU A 41 29.91 3.48 -2.23
N LEU A 42 29.31 3.88 -3.35
CA LEU A 42 29.97 4.69 -4.38
C LEU A 42 30.00 6.20 -4.05
N GLY A 43 29.40 6.61 -2.92
CA GLY A 43 29.32 8.02 -2.51
C GLY A 43 28.31 8.85 -3.30
N ILE A 44 27.37 8.21 -4.02
CA ILE A 44 26.36 8.89 -4.81
C ILE A 44 25.25 9.40 -3.89
N VAL A 45 25.20 10.71 -3.70
CA VAL A 45 24.12 11.40 -2.99
C VAL A 45 23.19 12.07 -4.00
N VAL A 46 21.94 11.64 -4.04
CA VAL A 46 20.93 12.26 -4.91
C VAL A 46 20.44 13.56 -4.26
N PRO A 47 20.54 14.72 -4.94
CA PRO A 47 20.04 15.98 -4.39
C PRO A 47 18.54 15.95 -4.08
N VAL A 48 18.12 16.74 -3.08
CA VAL A 48 16.72 16.79 -2.62
C VAL A 48 15.77 17.21 -3.74
N HIS A 49 16.10 18.25 -4.50
CA HIS A 49 15.26 18.74 -5.61
C HIS A 49 15.03 17.69 -6.71
N ILE A 50 16.02 16.82 -6.98
CA ILE A 50 15.87 15.70 -7.93
C ILE A 50 14.91 14.65 -7.36
N THR A 51 15.06 14.34 -6.08
CA THR A 51 14.17 13.41 -5.38
C THR A 51 12.73 13.91 -5.38
N GLU A 52 12.53 15.21 -5.15
CA GLU A 52 11.21 15.86 -5.22
C GLU A 52 10.64 15.85 -6.64
N LYS A 53 11.45 16.13 -7.66
CA LYS A 53 11.07 16.02 -9.07
C LYS A 53 10.55 14.60 -9.38
N PHE A 54 11.31 13.57 -9.05
CA PHE A 54 10.89 12.18 -9.28
C PHE A 54 9.62 11.82 -8.50
N LYS A 55 9.48 12.32 -7.26
CA LYS A 55 8.27 12.12 -6.46
C LYS A 55 7.07 12.74 -7.15
N LEU A 56 7.17 13.97 -7.66
CA LEU A 56 6.09 14.66 -8.37
C LEU A 56 5.71 13.92 -9.66
N GLU A 57 6.68 13.51 -10.47
CA GLU A 57 6.47 12.77 -11.72
C GLU A 57 5.79 11.41 -11.51
N SER A 58 6.08 10.75 -10.38
CA SER A 58 5.51 9.43 -10.06
C SER A 58 4.06 9.46 -9.55
N ARG A 59 3.50 10.65 -9.27
CA ARG A 59 2.13 10.78 -8.75
C ARG A 59 1.11 10.47 -9.84
N ILE A 60 0.02 9.84 -9.45
CA ILE A 60 -1.16 9.72 -10.29
C ILE A 60 -1.73 11.14 -10.49
N LYS A 61 -1.82 11.57 -11.76
CA LYS A 61 -2.32 12.90 -12.11
C LYS A 61 -3.84 12.99 -11.87
N PRO A 62 -4.36 14.17 -11.50
CA PRO A 62 -5.81 14.37 -11.41
C PRO A 62 -6.47 14.05 -12.75
N GLY A 63 -7.64 13.41 -12.70
CA GLY A 63 -8.35 12.94 -13.89
C GLY A 63 -7.90 11.57 -14.42
N ASN A 64 -6.90 10.93 -13.80
CA ASN A 64 -6.51 9.57 -14.19
C ASN A 64 -7.64 8.56 -13.93
N ILE A 65 -8.14 7.94 -15.00
CA ILE A 65 -9.16 6.90 -14.93
C ILE A 65 -8.47 5.53 -14.81
N PRO A 66 -8.78 4.73 -13.78
CA PRO A 66 -8.26 3.37 -13.69
C PRO A 66 -8.65 2.51 -14.91
N PRO A 67 -7.75 1.63 -15.41
CA PRO A 67 -7.98 0.85 -16.64
C PRO A 67 -9.14 -0.16 -16.53
N ASN A 68 -9.58 -0.46 -15.31
CA ASN A 68 -10.67 -1.37 -14.98
C ASN A 68 -11.97 -0.65 -14.55
N LYS A 69 -12.01 0.70 -14.59
CA LYS A 69 -13.21 1.45 -14.22
C LYS A 69 -14.37 1.06 -15.15
N GLY A 70 -15.48 0.61 -14.56
CA GLY A 70 -16.71 0.23 -15.28
C GLY A 70 -16.68 -1.16 -15.93
N LYS A 71 -15.57 -1.90 -15.85
CA LYS A 71 -15.47 -3.27 -16.38
C LYS A 71 -15.94 -4.30 -15.36
N LYS A 72 -16.56 -5.40 -15.80
CA LYS A 72 -16.86 -6.53 -14.92
C LYS A 72 -15.56 -7.26 -14.58
N GLN A 73 -15.52 -7.98 -13.45
CA GLN A 73 -14.34 -8.72 -13.01
C GLN A 73 -13.84 -9.71 -14.09
N THR A 74 -14.77 -10.36 -14.78
CA THR A 74 -14.52 -11.29 -15.88
C THR A 74 -13.79 -10.65 -17.06
N ASP A 75 -13.91 -9.33 -17.23
CA ASP A 75 -13.39 -8.62 -18.40
C ASP A 75 -11.93 -8.20 -18.21
N TYR A 76 -11.41 -8.21 -16.98
CA TYR A 76 -10.02 -7.81 -16.67
C TYR A 76 -9.23 -8.82 -15.83
N MET A 77 -9.85 -9.91 -15.35
CA MET A 77 -9.16 -10.99 -14.62
C MET A 77 -9.34 -12.32 -15.33
N SER A 78 -8.30 -13.16 -15.33
CA SER A 78 -8.39 -14.56 -15.76
C SER A 78 -9.23 -15.39 -14.79
N ALA A 79 -9.84 -16.47 -15.27
CA ALA A 79 -10.62 -17.40 -14.45
C ALA A 79 -9.80 -17.96 -13.27
N GLU A 80 -8.55 -18.33 -13.51
CA GLU A 80 -7.62 -18.79 -12.47
C GLU A 80 -7.38 -17.74 -11.38
N ALA A 81 -7.21 -16.47 -11.77
CA ALA A 81 -7.03 -15.37 -10.82
C ALA A 81 -8.31 -15.10 -10.02
N ILE A 82 -9.48 -15.26 -10.64
CA ILE A 82 -10.78 -15.13 -9.98
C ILE A 82 -10.93 -16.20 -8.91
N GLU A 83 -10.66 -17.47 -9.23
CA GLU A 83 -10.74 -18.57 -8.26
C GLU A 83 -9.72 -18.43 -7.13
N ARG A 84 -8.46 -18.08 -7.43
CA ARG A 84 -7.44 -17.84 -6.39
C ARG A 84 -7.83 -16.72 -5.42
N THR A 85 -8.46 -15.66 -5.91
CA THR A 85 -8.87 -14.53 -5.07
C THR A 85 -10.17 -14.77 -4.31
N LYS A 86 -10.94 -15.80 -4.66
CA LYS A 86 -12.26 -16.09 -4.07
C LYS A 86 -12.18 -16.33 -2.56
N ALA A 87 -11.13 -17.00 -2.10
CA ALA A 87 -10.92 -17.33 -0.69
C ALA A 87 -10.78 -16.11 0.24
N THR A 88 -10.33 -14.96 -0.27
CA THR A 88 -10.10 -13.75 0.53
C THR A 88 -11.18 -12.69 0.36
N ARG A 89 -12.23 -12.96 -0.43
CA ARG A 89 -13.34 -12.02 -0.64
C ARG A 89 -14.19 -11.89 0.61
N PHE A 90 -14.77 -10.72 0.81
CA PHE A 90 -15.79 -10.53 1.83
C PHE A 90 -17.02 -11.37 1.46
N ASN A 91 -17.30 -12.37 2.30
CA ASN A 91 -18.52 -13.16 2.19
C ASN A 91 -19.70 -12.37 2.74
N LYS A 92 -20.87 -12.51 2.11
CA LYS A 92 -22.10 -11.90 2.60
C LYS A 92 -22.39 -12.42 4.02
N GLY A 93 -22.62 -11.49 4.94
CA GLY A 93 -22.90 -11.82 6.35
C GLY A 93 -21.65 -12.04 7.21
N ASN A 94 -20.44 -11.95 6.67
CA ASN A 94 -19.23 -12.04 7.48
C ASN A 94 -19.11 -10.81 8.39
N GLU A 95 -19.08 -11.04 9.71
CA GLU A 95 -18.90 -9.99 10.70
C GLU A 95 -17.41 -9.86 11.05
N PRO A 96 -16.87 -8.63 11.18
CA PRO A 96 -15.52 -8.44 11.71
C PRO A 96 -15.32 -9.17 13.04
N HIS A 97 -14.13 -9.73 13.29
CA HIS A 97 -13.82 -10.47 14.52
C HIS A 97 -14.01 -9.63 15.81
N ASN A 98 -13.97 -8.31 15.70
CA ASN A 98 -14.17 -7.38 16.80
C ASN A 98 -15.64 -6.96 16.99
N THR A 99 -16.56 -7.51 16.20
CA THR A 99 -17.99 -7.31 16.37
C THR A 99 -18.40 -7.90 17.71
N LYS A 100 -18.92 -7.05 18.59
CA LYS A 100 -19.28 -7.44 19.96
C LYS A 100 -20.61 -8.21 19.99
N HIS A 101 -21.13 -8.55 21.17
CA HIS A 101 -22.49 -9.06 21.32
C HIS A 101 -23.41 -7.95 21.83
N ASP A 102 -24.72 -8.15 21.72
CA ASP A 102 -25.70 -7.27 22.36
C ASP A 102 -25.60 -7.45 23.88
N GLY A 103 -25.57 -6.35 24.63
CA GLY A 103 -25.21 -6.30 26.05
C GLY A 103 -23.75 -5.94 26.32
N TYR A 104 -22.87 -5.91 25.30
CA TYR A 104 -21.48 -5.52 25.51
C TYR A 104 -21.35 -4.06 26.01
N GLU A 105 -20.60 -3.87 27.08
CA GLU A 105 -20.34 -2.57 27.69
C GLU A 105 -19.00 -1.98 27.26
N ARG A 106 -18.97 -0.67 27.04
CA ARG A 106 -17.73 0.08 26.79
C ARG A 106 -17.77 1.45 27.46
N ILE A 107 -16.60 2.01 27.72
CA ILE A 107 -16.46 3.38 28.21
C ILE A 107 -16.38 4.32 27.01
N SER A 108 -17.20 5.37 27.01
CA SER A 108 -17.18 6.45 26.02
C SER A 108 -15.97 7.36 26.23
N LYS A 109 -15.64 8.19 25.23
CA LYS A 109 -14.60 9.22 25.33
C LYS A 109 -14.80 10.14 26.55
N ASP A 110 -16.05 10.43 26.88
CA ASP A 110 -16.44 11.31 27.99
C ASP A 110 -16.59 10.57 29.34
N GLY A 111 -16.16 9.31 29.44
CA GLY A 111 -16.16 8.54 30.69
C GLY A 111 -17.46 7.79 31.02
N TYR A 112 -18.52 7.94 30.23
CA TYR A 112 -19.79 7.25 30.48
C TYR A 112 -19.80 5.79 29.96
N VAL A 113 -20.49 4.90 30.68
CA VAL A 113 -20.74 3.52 30.24
C VAL A 113 -21.83 3.47 29.18
N GLN A 114 -21.52 2.86 28.04
CA GLN A 114 -22.45 2.56 26.96
C GLN A 114 -22.66 1.06 26.83
N ILE A 115 -23.92 0.64 26.68
CA ILE A 115 -24.31 -0.73 26.37
C ILE A 115 -24.66 -0.86 24.89
N ARG A 116 -24.22 -1.94 24.25
CA ARG A 116 -24.66 -2.27 22.89
C ARG A 116 -26.08 -2.83 22.95
N VAL A 117 -27.05 -2.10 22.40
CA VAL A 117 -28.47 -2.53 22.39
C VAL A 117 -28.76 -3.44 21.21
N THR A 118 -28.25 -3.07 20.04
CA THR A 118 -28.32 -3.88 18.82
C THR A 118 -27.05 -3.67 18.01
N LYS A 119 -26.82 -4.49 16.97
CA LYS A 119 -25.64 -4.39 16.10
C LYS A 119 -25.39 -2.95 15.62
N GLY A 120 -24.25 -2.39 16.03
CA GLY A 120 -23.82 -1.03 15.69
C GLY A 120 -24.48 0.10 16.50
N LYS A 121 -25.43 -0.18 17.39
CA LYS A 121 -26.12 0.82 18.22
C LYS A 121 -25.73 0.69 19.69
N PHE A 122 -25.03 1.71 20.18
CA PHE A 122 -24.66 1.86 21.58
C PHE A 122 -25.49 2.97 22.22
N ARG A 123 -25.99 2.73 23.44
CA ARG A 123 -26.71 3.73 24.25
C ARG A 123 -26.08 3.84 25.63
N LEU A 124 -26.21 4.99 26.26
CA LEU A 124 -25.76 5.21 27.63
C LEU A 124 -26.54 4.30 28.57
N LYS A 125 -25.85 3.51 29.40
CA LYS A 125 -26.45 2.47 30.23
C LYS A 125 -27.57 3.01 31.14
N HIS A 126 -27.33 4.16 31.78
CA HIS A 126 -28.28 4.86 32.65
C HIS A 126 -29.55 5.39 31.95
N ARG A 127 -29.66 5.28 30.61
CA ARG A 127 -30.84 5.70 29.84
C ARG A 127 -31.61 4.54 29.23
N VAL A 128 -31.16 3.31 29.48
CA VAL A 128 -31.71 2.08 28.90
C VAL A 128 -32.45 1.25 29.97
N GLU A 129 -32.48 1.72 31.22
CA GLU A 129 -33.33 1.19 32.30
C GLU A 129 -34.81 1.50 32.07
#